data_AF-A0A5C8AZH7-F1
#
_entry.id   AF-A0A5C8AZH7-F1
#
_cell.length_a   1.000
_cell.length_b   1.000
_cell.length_c   1.000
_cell.angle_alpha   90.00
_cell.angle_beta   90.00
_cell.angle_gamma   90.00
#
_symmetry.space_group_name_H-M   'P 1'
#
loop_
_entity.id
_entity.type
_entity.pdbx_description
1 polymer ?
#
loop_
_entity_poly.entity_id
_entity_poly.type
_entity_poly.pdbx_seq_one_letter_code
_entity_poly.pdbx_strand_id
1 'polypeptide(L)'
;MVAGLTVHWHTDLAEIDAMQWDALTEGVEGGGPFLRLAFLRAMVDSGSACPDTGWHPLLLTVQDGQGRVLAGSPLFVKEHSYGEYVFDWAWADAHDRALASQGAQYYPKLLSASPFSPIPGQRLLVRPDMPADTQVALRAQLLGAI
;
A
#
# COMPACT_ATOMS: atom_id res chain seq x y z
N MET A 1 -10.63 7.07 20.91
CA MET A 1 -10.61 7.72 19.58
C MET A 1 -9.48 8.73 19.58
N VAL A 2 -8.45 8.52 18.76
CA VAL A 2 -7.41 9.54 18.54
C VAL A 2 -8.09 10.69 17.80
N ALA A 3 -8.04 11.90 18.35
CA ALA A 3 -8.65 13.06 17.72
C ALA A 3 -7.76 13.60 16.61
N GLY A 4 -8.36 14.17 15.56
CA GLY A 4 -7.61 14.84 14.48
C GLY A 4 -6.90 13.89 13.52
N LEU A 5 -7.44 12.70 13.26
CA LEU A 5 -6.89 11.79 12.26
C LEU A 5 -7.04 12.37 10.85
N THR A 6 -5.96 12.29 10.07
CA THR A 6 -5.92 12.73 8.67
C THR A 6 -5.32 11.64 7.79
N VAL A 7 -5.83 11.53 6.57
CA VAL A 7 -5.36 10.55 5.56
C VAL A 7 -4.49 11.28 4.56
N HIS A 8 -3.33 10.72 4.24
CA HIS A 8 -2.38 11.29 3.29
C HIS A 8 -1.95 10.24 2.27
N TRP A 9 -2.01 10.63 0.99
CA TRP A 9 -1.49 9.89 -0.15
C TRP A 9 -0.12 10.43 -0.54
N HIS A 10 0.84 9.54 -0.74
CA HIS A 10 2.24 9.86 -1.02
C HIS A 10 2.63 9.27 -2.36
N THR A 11 2.94 10.14 -3.32
CA THR A 11 3.51 9.73 -4.61
C THR A 11 5.05 9.70 -4.58
N ASP A 12 5.65 10.45 -3.64
CA ASP A 12 7.07 10.39 -3.32
C ASP A 12 7.26 9.79 -1.92
N LEU A 13 7.97 8.66 -1.85
CA LEU A 13 8.26 7.98 -0.59
C LEU A 13 9.23 8.76 0.31
N ALA A 14 9.88 9.80 -0.22
CA ALA A 14 10.71 10.72 0.56
C ALA A 14 9.91 11.59 1.54
N GLU A 15 8.61 11.76 1.30
CA GLU A 15 7.70 12.54 2.17
C GLU A 15 7.37 11.80 3.47
N ILE A 16 7.65 10.50 3.54
CA ILE A 16 7.34 9.64 4.68
C ILE A 16 8.58 9.51 5.57
N ASP A 17 8.43 9.80 6.86
CA ASP A 17 9.47 9.51 7.84
C ASP A 17 9.68 7.99 7.98
N ALA A 18 10.90 7.55 7.73
CA ALA A 18 11.25 6.12 7.70
C ALA A 18 11.05 5.46 9.06
N MET A 19 11.39 6.13 10.17
CA MET A 19 11.23 5.56 11.51
C MET A 19 9.75 5.38 11.86
N GLN A 20 8.91 6.34 11.49
CA GLN A 20 7.47 6.26 11.73
C GLN A 20 6.80 5.18 10.88
N TRP A 21 7.16 5.05 9.61
CA TRP A 21 6.68 3.96 8.75
C TRP A 21 7.12 2.60 9.27
N ASP A 22 8.41 2.46 9.59
CA ASP A 22 8.99 1.21 10.03
C ASP A 22 8.39 0.74 11.36
N ALA A 23 7.99 1.65 12.25
CA ALA A 23 7.24 1.30 13.45
C ALA A 23 5.89 0.60 13.17
N LEU A 24 5.30 0.77 11.98
CA LEU A 24 4.06 0.09 11.59
C LEU A 24 4.27 -1.39 11.24
N THR A 25 5.50 -1.79 10.90
CA THR A 25 5.80 -3.15 10.46
C THR A 25 6.23 -4.06 11.61
N GLU A 26 6.45 -3.50 12.79
CA GLU A 26 6.89 -4.23 13.98
C GLU A 26 5.84 -5.25 14.44
N GLY A 27 6.26 -6.51 14.62
CA GLY A 27 5.37 -7.59 15.05
C GLY A 27 4.30 -8.00 14.03
N VAL A 28 4.31 -7.43 12.83
CA VAL A 28 3.42 -7.80 11.73
C VAL A 28 3.96 -9.04 11.03
N GLU A 29 3.13 -10.06 10.84
CA GLU A 29 3.47 -11.20 10.00
C GLU A 29 3.75 -10.71 8.56
N GLY A 30 4.93 -11.03 8.03
CA GLY A 30 5.39 -10.48 6.75
C GLY A 30 5.91 -9.03 6.82
N GLY A 31 5.90 -8.39 7.99
CA GLY A 31 6.47 -7.06 8.30
C GLY A 31 8.00 -6.98 8.30
N GLY A 32 8.64 -7.94 7.65
CA GLY A 32 10.09 -8.02 7.50
C GLY A 32 10.66 -6.94 6.57
N PRO A 33 11.90 -7.12 6.06
CA PRO A 33 12.61 -6.07 5.31
C PRO A 33 11.82 -5.57 4.09
N PHE A 34 11.00 -6.42 3.49
CA PHE A 34 10.20 -6.13 2.29
C PHE A 34 9.05 -5.14 2.50
N LEU A 35 8.70 -4.79 3.74
CA LEU A 35 7.73 -3.75 4.05
C LEU A 35 8.34 -2.50 4.69
N ARG A 36 9.64 -2.52 4.99
CA ARG A 36 10.34 -1.34 5.51
C ARG A 36 10.43 -0.27 4.43
N LEU A 37 10.39 1.00 4.81
CA LEU A 37 10.40 2.11 3.86
C LEU A 37 11.68 2.11 3.02
N ALA A 38 12.81 1.70 3.61
CA ALA A 38 14.08 1.61 2.91
C ALA A 38 14.05 0.63 1.71
N PHE A 39 13.37 -0.52 1.85
CA PHE A 39 13.22 -1.46 0.75
C PHE A 39 12.29 -0.90 -0.33
N LEU A 40 11.14 -0.34 0.07
CA LEU A 40 10.17 0.24 -0.87
C LEU A 40 10.82 1.36 -1.69
N ARG A 41 11.58 2.24 -1.04
CA ARG A 41 12.37 3.29 -1.69
C ARG A 41 13.43 2.70 -2.61
N ALA A 42 14.20 1.71 -2.18
CA ALA A 42 15.18 1.07 -3.05
C ALA A 42 14.56 0.49 -4.34
N MET A 43 13.36 -0.08 -4.26
CA MET A 43 12.65 -0.57 -5.45
C MET A 43 12.23 0.56 -6.40
N VAL A 44 11.76 1.68 -5.87
CA VAL A 44 11.37 2.85 -6.67
C VAL A 44 12.61 3.57 -7.24
N ASP A 45 13.57 3.92 -6.37
CA ASP A 45 14.76 4.71 -6.68
C ASP A 45 15.73 3.98 -7.63
N SER A 46 15.74 2.63 -7.60
CA SER A 46 16.52 1.83 -8.57
C SER A 46 15.87 1.73 -9.95
N GLY A 47 14.62 2.17 -10.11
CA GLY A 47 13.84 1.99 -11.34
C GLY A 47 13.22 0.60 -11.49
N SER A 48 13.23 -0.24 -10.44
CA SER A 48 12.61 -1.57 -10.49
C SER A 48 11.09 -1.49 -10.45
N ALA A 49 10.55 -0.71 -9.51
CA ALA A 49 9.13 -0.45 -9.32
C ALA A 49 8.83 1.04 -9.58
N CYS A 50 8.89 1.45 -10.85
CA CYS A 50 8.69 2.82 -11.29
C CYS A 50 7.66 2.91 -12.44
N PRO A 51 7.22 4.12 -12.81
CA PRO A 51 6.25 4.31 -13.90
C PRO A 51 6.65 3.60 -15.20
N ASP A 52 7.93 3.64 -15.57
CA ASP A 52 8.45 2.99 -16.80
C ASP A 52 8.32 1.46 -16.77
N THR A 53 8.18 0.86 -15.59
CA THR A 53 7.92 -0.59 -15.42
C THR A 53 6.47 -0.88 -15.04
N GLY A 54 5.57 0.10 -15.21
CA GLY A 54 4.14 -0.02 -14.91
C GLY A 54 3.83 -0.10 -13.41
N TRP A 55 4.70 0.46 -12.56
CA TRP A 55 4.56 0.56 -11.10
C TRP A 55 4.58 2.02 -10.65
N HIS A 56 3.43 2.57 -10.29
CA HIS A 56 3.35 3.94 -9.78
C HIS A 56 3.21 3.91 -8.25
N PRO A 57 4.22 4.38 -7.49
CA PRO A 57 4.12 4.43 -6.03
C PRO A 57 2.99 5.35 -5.58
N LEU A 58 2.18 4.89 -4.63
CA LEU A 58 1.05 5.65 -4.10
C LEU A 58 0.77 5.26 -2.64
N LEU A 59 1.76 5.39 -1.75
CA LEU A 59 1.63 4.97 -0.35
C LEU A 59 0.53 5.76 0.37
N LEU A 60 -0.19 5.08 1.26
CA LEU A 60 -1.23 5.70 2.09
C LEU A 60 -0.79 5.72 3.55
N THR A 61 -1.04 6.82 4.26
CA THR A 61 -0.82 6.92 5.71
C THR A 61 -2.02 7.56 6.41
N VAL A 62 -2.22 7.19 7.67
CA VAL A 62 -3.12 7.88 8.61
C VAL A 62 -2.26 8.50 9.70
N GLN A 63 -2.37 9.81 9.88
CA GLN A 63 -1.61 10.59 10.85
C GLN A 63 -2.53 11.20 11.90
N ASP A 64 -2.04 11.36 13.13
CA ASP A 64 -2.72 12.14 14.16
C ASP A 64 -2.49 13.66 13.99
N GLY A 65 -3.11 14.47 14.86
CA GLY A 65 -2.99 15.93 14.81
C GLY A 65 -1.58 16.47 15.10
N GLN A 66 -0.63 15.61 15.46
CA GLN A 66 0.79 15.96 15.68
C GLN A 66 1.67 15.48 14.52
N GLY A 67 1.08 14.89 13.47
CA GLY A 67 1.80 14.35 12.32
C GLY A 67 2.42 12.98 12.58
N ARG A 68 2.07 12.28 13.67
CA ARG A 68 2.55 10.92 13.91
C ARG A 68 1.77 9.94 13.04
N VAL A 69 2.46 9.16 12.23
CA VAL A 69 1.88 8.07 11.44
C VAL A 69 1.43 6.94 12.38
N LEU A 70 0.14 6.67 12.37
CA LEU A 70 -0.50 5.62 13.18
C LEU A 70 -0.87 4.39 12.37
N ALA A 71 -1.07 4.55 11.07
CA ALA A 71 -1.36 3.47 10.14
C ALA A 71 -0.86 3.80 8.74
N GLY A 72 -0.71 2.77 7.90
CA GLY A 72 -0.29 2.95 6.51
C GLY A 72 -0.52 1.70 5.67
N SER A 73 -0.44 1.88 4.35
CA SER A 73 -0.54 0.79 3.39
C SER A 73 0.41 1.03 2.20
N PRO A 74 1.26 0.05 1.85
CA PRO A 74 2.03 0.10 0.61
C PRO A 74 1.05 -0.15 -0.53
N LEU A 75 0.89 0.86 -1.39
CA LEU A 75 -0.02 0.82 -2.52
C LEU A 75 0.73 1.30 -3.76
N PHE A 76 0.40 0.67 -4.88
CA PHE A 76 0.93 0.99 -6.19
C PHE A 76 -0.21 0.99 -7.20
N VAL A 77 -0.25 2.00 -8.06
CA VAL A 77 -1.09 1.93 -9.26
C VAL A 77 -0.33 1.11 -10.30
N LYS A 78 -1.00 0.07 -10.83
CA LYS A 78 -0.42 -0.92 -11.74
C LYS A 78 -1.11 -0.86 -13.09
N GLU A 79 -0.31 -0.75 -14.15
CA GLU A 79 -0.78 -0.75 -15.53
C GLU A 79 -0.88 -2.17 -16.13
N HIS A 80 -0.27 -3.15 -15.47
CA HIS A 80 -0.26 -4.56 -15.84
C HIS A 80 0.17 -5.41 -14.64
N SER A 81 -0.03 -6.74 -14.69
CA SER A 81 0.36 -7.62 -13.57
C SER A 81 1.81 -8.12 -13.58
N TYR A 82 2.67 -7.66 -14.48
CA TYR A 82 4.11 -7.99 -14.38
C TYR A 82 4.74 -7.43 -13.10
N GLY A 83 5.63 -8.23 -12.53
CA GLY A 83 6.29 -7.96 -11.24
C GLY A 83 5.44 -8.34 -10.03
N GLU A 84 4.16 -8.69 -10.25
CA GLU A 84 3.31 -9.30 -9.24
C GLU A 84 3.58 -10.80 -9.19
N TYR A 85 3.38 -11.42 -8.02
CA TYR A 85 3.53 -12.87 -7.88
C TYR A 85 2.22 -13.63 -8.12
N VAL A 86 1.11 -12.91 -8.33
CA VAL A 86 -0.17 -13.44 -8.79
C VAL A 86 -0.44 -12.84 -10.17
N PHE A 87 -0.32 -13.66 -11.21
CA PHE A 87 -0.64 -13.24 -12.58
C PHE A 87 -2.14 -13.41 -12.83
N ASP A 88 -2.89 -12.34 -12.58
CA ASP A 88 -4.35 -12.30 -12.69
C ASP A 88 -4.85 -11.94 -14.10
N TRP A 89 -4.08 -12.22 -15.16
CA TRP A 89 -4.48 -11.91 -16.54
C TRP A 89 -5.81 -12.52 -16.96
N ALA A 90 -6.09 -13.75 -16.51
CA ALA A 90 -7.38 -14.39 -16.77
C ALA A 90 -8.54 -13.66 -16.08
N TRP A 91 -8.31 -13.04 -14.92
CA TRP A 91 -9.29 -12.21 -14.23
C TRP A 91 -9.47 -10.88 -14.93
N ALA A 92 -8.38 -10.23 -15.36
CA ALA A 92 -8.45 -8.99 -16.13
C ALA A 92 -9.26 -9.16 -17.42
N ASP A 93 -8.98 -10.21 -18.19
CA ASP A 93 -9.70 -10.53 -19.42
C ASP A 93 -11.17 -10.88 -19.16
N ALA A 94 -11.47 -11.64 -18.10
CA ALA A 94 -12.85 -11.95 -17.74
C ALA A 94 -13.63 -10.70 -17.28
N HIS A 95 -12.99 -9.83 -16.50
CA HIS A 95 -13.55 -8.55 -16.03
C HIS A 95 -13.91 -7.64 -17.20
N ASP A 96 -12.95 -7.38 -18.09
CA ASP A 96 -13.14 -6.46 -19.22
C ASP A 96 -14.20 -6.98 -20.18
N ARG A 97 -14.24 -8.29 -20.44
CA ARG A 97 -15.34 -8.89 -21.22
C ARG A 97 -16.70 -8.75 -20.55
N ALA A 98 -16.77 -8.97 -19.23
CA ALA A 98 -18.03 -8.89 -18.49
C ALA A 98 -18.57 -7.46 -18.39
N LEU A 99 -17.69 -6.45 -18.33
CA LEU A 99 -18.05 -5.04 -18.11
C LEU A 99 -17.85 -4.14 -19.33
N ALA A 100 -17.59 -4.72 -20.51
CA ALA A 100 -17.34 -3.98 -21.74
C ALA A 100 -18.41 -2.92 -22.07
N SER A 101 -19.69 -3.25 -21.86
CA SER A 101 -20.81 -2.32 -22.11
C SER A 101 -20.85 -1.13 -21.14
N GLN A 102 -20.17 -1.24 -20.00
CA GLN A 102 -20.05 -0.19 -18.98
C GLN A 102 -18.77 0.64 -19.17
N GLY A 103 -17.92 0.27 -20.14
CA GLY A 103 -16.64 0.92 -20.39
C GLY A 103 -15.63 0.77 -19.25
N ALA A 104 -15.85 -0.16 -18.32
CA ALA A 104 -14.91 -0.42 -17.24
C ALA A 104 -13.64 -1.08 -17.79
N GLN A 105 -12.51 -0.77 -17.16
CA GLN A 105 -11.20 -1.35 -17.48
C GLN A 105 -10.58 -1.90 -16.21
N TYR A 106 -9.96 -3.07 -16.31
CA TYR A 106 -9.27 -3.69 -15.18
C TYR A 106 -8.01 -2.92 -14.78
N TYR A 107 -7.28 -2.40 -15.77
CA TYR A 107 -6.12 -1.53 -15.56
C TYR A 107 -6.47 -0.06 -15.89
N PRO A 108 -5.84 0.92 -15.21
CA PRO A 108 -4.94 0.71 -14.09
C PRO A 108 -5.68 0.19 -12.84
N LYS A 109 -5.04 -0.70 -12.10
CA LYS A 109 -5.57 -1.22 -10.83
C LYS A 109 -4.75 -0.70 -9.65
N LEU A 110 -5.36 -0.62 -8.48
CA LEU A 110 -4.63 -0.37 -7.24
C LEU A 110 -4.20 -1.69 -6.61
N LEU A 111 -2.90 -1.85 -6.38
CA LEU A 111 -2.31 -3.04 -5.79
C LEU A 111 -1.73 -2.71 -4.42
N SER A 112 -2.09 -3.50 -3.40
CA SER A 112 -1.39 -3.49 -2.11
C SER A 112 -0.44 -4.67 -2.01
N ALA A 113 0.86 -4.43 -2.19
CA ALA A 113 1.88 -5.47 -2.20
C ALA A 113 3.28 -4.93 -1.88
N SER A 114 4.22 -5.85 -1.65
CA SER A 114 5.65 -5.55 -1.71
C SER A 114 6.14 -5.87 -3.14
N PRO A 115 6.78 -4.93 -3.86
CA PRO A 115 7.19 -5.16 -5.25
C PRO A 115 8.11 -6.39 -5.42
N PHE A 116 7.87 -7.18 -6.46
CA PHE A 116 8.72 -8.31 -6.88
C PHE A 116 9.04 -9.35 -5.79
N SER A 117 8.18 -9.48 -4.78
CA SER A 117 8.40 -10.40 -3.66
C SER A 117 7.13 -11.16 -3.29
N PRO A 118 7.16 -12.50 -3.15
CA PRO A 118 6.00 -13.32 -2.80
C PRO A 118 5.75 -13.38 -1.28
N ILE A 119 6.02 -12.29 -0.56
CA ILE A 119 5.96 -12.30 0.90
C ILE A 119 4.49 -12.13 1.32
N PRO A 120 3.89 -13.11 2.03
CA PRO A 120 2.53 -12.96 2.55
C PRO A 120 2.48 -11.91 3.67
N GLY A 121 1.30 -11.65 4.22
CA GLY A 121 1.14 -10.84 5.43
C GLY A 121 0.23 -9.63 5.28
N GLN A 122 0.02 -8.93 6.38
CA GLN A 122 -0.89 -7.79 6.41
C GLN A 122 -0.29 -6.59 5.64
N ARG A 123 -1.13 -5.82 4.97
CA ARG A 123 -0.75 -4.58 4.28
C ARG A 123 -1.51 -3.35 4.76
N LEU A 124 -2.56 -3.54 5.54
CA LEU A 124 -3.16 -2.48 6.35
C LEU A 124 -2.42 -2.45 7.68
N LEU A 125 -1.28 -1.74 7.66
CA LEU A 125 -0.34 -1.67 8.76
C LEU A 125 -0.84 -0.67 9.79
N VAL A 126 -0.72 -1.02 11.07
CA VAL A 126 -1.12 -0.16 12.18
C VAL A 126 -0.08 -0.28 13.28
N ARG A 127 0.21 0.84 13.94
CA ARG A 127 1.09 0.86 15.10
C ARG A 127 0.69 -0.18 16.16
N PRO A 128 1.60 -1.08 16.57
CA PRO A 128 1.28 -2.16 17.49
C PRO A 128 1.01 -1.67 18.92
N ASP A 129 1.49 -0.48 19.29
CA ASP A 129 1.22 0.15 20.60
C ASP A 129 -0.19 0.76 20.71
N MET A 130 -1.00 0.72 19.65
CA MET A 130 -2.38 1.20 19.71
C MET A 130 -3.32 0.16 20.34
N PRO A 131 -4.33 0.59 21.12
CA PRO A 131 -5.37 -0.31 21.63
C PRO A 131 -6.08 -1.06 20.51
N ALA A 132 -6.48 -2.32 20.74
CA ALA A 132 -7.08 -3.19 19.71
C ALA A 132 -8.24 -2.54 18.94
N ASP A 133 -9.20 -1.92 19.64
CA ASP A 133 -10.34 -1.22 19.02
C ASP A 133 -9.87 -0.05 18.14
N THR A 134 -8.83 0.65 18.56
CA THR A 134 -8.23 1.72 17.77
C THR A 134 -7.53 1.16 16.54
N GLN A 135 -6.88 0.01 16.63
CA GLN A 135 -6.29 -0.63 15.46
C GLN A 135 -7.33 -1.05 14.43
N VAL A 136 -8.48 -1.56 14.86
CA VAL A 136 -9.61 -1.86 13.96
C VAL A 136 -10.12 -0.60 13.28
N ALA A 137 -10.32 0.48 14.04
CA ALA A 137 -10.75 1.77 13.50
C ALA A 137 -9.74 2.35 12.49
N LEU A 138 -8.44 2.24 12.75
CA LEU A 138 -7.40 2.70 11.83
C LEU A 138 -7.36 1.88 10.54
N ARG A 139 -7.54 0.55 10.60
CA ARG A 139 -7.67 -0.28 9.39
C ARG A 139 -8.93 0.07 8.60
N ALA A 140 -10.04 0.34 9.27
CA ALA A 140 -11.26 0.81 8.63
C ALA A 140 -11.06 2.18 7.95
N GLN A 141 -10.28 3.07 8.57
CA GLN A 141 -9.93 4.37 7.98
C GLN A 141 -9.08 4.21 6.70
N LEU A 142 -8.10 3.30 6.70
CA LEU A 142 -7.32 2.98 5.49
C LEU A 142 -8.22 2.42 4.38
N LEU A 143 -9.09 1.46 4.70
CA LEU A 143 -10.01 0.86 3.74
C LEU A 143 -11.01 1.85 3.17
N GLY A 144 -11.54 2.76 3.99
CA GLY A 144 -12.49 3.77 3.53
C GLY A 144 -11.86 4.86 2.65
N ALA A 145 -10.53 4.93 2.58
CA ALA A 145 -9.81 5.84 1.69
C ALA A 145 -9.47 5.22 0.33
N ILE A 146 -9.44 3.88 0.23
CA ILE A 146 -9.20 3.11 -1.00
C ILE A 146 -10.50 2.93 -1.78
#